data_AF-A0A2V4DMG6-F1
#
_entry.id   AF-A0A2V4DMG6-F1
#
_cell.length_a   1.000
_cell.length_b   1.000
_cell.length_c   1.000
_cell.angle_alpha   90.00
_cell.angle_beta   90.00
_cell.angle_gamma   90.00
#
_symmetry.space_group_name_H-M   'P 1'
#
loop_
_entity.id
_entity.type
_entity.pdbx_description
1 polymer ?
#
loop_
_entity_poly.entity_id
_entity_poly.type
_entity_poly.pdbx_seq_one_letter_code
_entity_poly.pdbx_strand_id
1 'polypeptide(L)'
;MKKNKKYLVLLNYLIFLPFMGFLLIIIMRLLISLILLIKYDIAFEFGIHDICLAGKAACIWFPLALGVWCYECFHYGIKIFGK
;
A
#
# COMPACT_ATOMS: atom_id res chain seq x y z
N MET A 1 -6.65 -0.45 28.83
CA MET A 1 -7.35 -0.35 27.52
C MET A 1 -6.68 0.56 26.48
N LYS A 2 -6.04 1.70 26.84
CA LYS A 2 -5.40 2.61 25.84
C LYS A 2 -4.26 1.96 25.02
N LYS A 3 -3.46 1.06 25.59
CA LYS A 3 -2.37 0.35 24.88
C LYS A 3 -2.89 -0.59 23.77
N ASN A 4 -3.95 -1.35 24.03
CA ASN A 4 -4.54 -2.25 23.02
C ASN A 4 -5.16 -1.48 21.86
N LYS A 5 -5.78 -0.32 22.12
CA LYS A 5 -6.28 0.57 21.04
C LYS A 5 -5.16 1.07 20.13
N LYS A 6 -4.01 1.48 20.69
CA LYS A 6 -2.85 1.91 19.89
C LYS A 6 -2.29 0.79 19.02
N TYR A 7 -2.18 -0.43 19.57
CA TYR A 7 -1.71 -1.59 18.81
C TYR A 7 -2.63 -1.95 17.64
N LEU A 8 -3.95 -1.86 17.86
CA LEU A 8 -4.95 -2.14 16.84
C LEU A 8 -4.94 -1.11 15.70
N VAL A 9 -4.71 0.17 16.03
CA VAL A 9 -4.50 1.23 15.03
C VAL A 9 -3.22 1.00 14.23
N LEU A 10 -2.14 0.63 14.90
CA LEU A 10 -0.86 0.29 14.28
C LEU A 10 -0.98 -0.92 13.34
N LEU A 11 -1.68 -1.97 13.77
CA LEU A 11 -1.96 -3.14 12.94
C LEU A 11 -2.81 -2.79 11.71
N ASN A 12 -3.80 -1.90 11.88
CA ASN A 12 -4.60 -1.42 10.77
C ASN A 12 -3.74 -0.64 9.75
N TYR A 13 -2.77 0.14 10.24
CA TYR A 13 -1.83 0.86 9.38
C TYR A 13 -0.99 -0.08 8.51
N LEU A 14 -0.64 -1.25 9.04
CA LEU A 14 0.11 -2.29 8.32
C LEU A 14 -0.64 -2.82 7.09
N ILE A 15 -1.97 -2.92 7.17
CA ILE A 15 -2.82 -3.38 6.07
C ILE A 15 -3.14 -2.21 5.13
N PHE A 16 -3.33 -1.03 5.70
CA PHE A 16 -3.74 0.15 4.95
C PHE A 16 -2.64 0.65 4.01
N LEU A 17 -1.37 0.64 4.42
CA LEU A 17 -0.26 1.11 3.60
C LEU A 17 -0.09 0.34 2.27
N PRO A 18 -0.04 -1.01 2.25
CA PRO A 18 0.05 -1.76 0.99
C PRO A 18 -1.23 -1.64 0.15
N PHE A 19 -2.40 -1.50 0.78
CA PHE A 19 -3.65 -1.25 0.06
C PHE A 19 -3.65 0.13 -0.63
N MET A 20 -3.16 1.18 0.05
CA MET A 20 -2.99 2.49 -0.55
C MET A 20 -1.96 2.47 -1.68
N GLY A 21 -0.85 1.74 -1.50
CA GLY A 21 0.14 1.52 -2.56
C GLY A 21 -0.45 0.84 -3.80
N PHE A 22 -1.28 -0.20 -3.61
CA PHE A 22 -2.02 -0.86 -4.69
C PHE A 22 -2.92 0.11 -5.47
N LEU A 23 -3.75 0.88 -4.74
CA LEU A 23 -4.65 1.87 -5.34
C LEU A 23 -3.87 2.94 -6.13
N LEU A 24 -2.75 3.42 -5.58
CA LEU A 24 -1.94 4.46 -6.20
C LEU A 24 -1.34 3.98 -7.53
N ILE A 25 -0.90 2.73 -7.60
CA ILE A 25 -0.38 2.12 -8.84
C ILE A 25 -1.48 1.97 -9.89
N ILE A 26 -2.70 1.56 -9.48
CA ILE A 26 -3.85 1.48 -10.39
C ILE A 26 -4.19 2.87 -10.95
N ILE A 27 -4.28 3.87 -10.08
CA ILE A 27 -4.60 5.25 -10.49
C ILE A 27 -3.54 5.78 -11.47
N MET A 28 -2.25 5.54 -11.18
CA MET A 28 -1.16 5.93 -12.09
C MET A 28 -1.28 5.26 -13.45
N ARG A 29 -1.57 3.95 -13.51
CA ARG A 29 -1.77 3.26 -14.80
C ARG A 29 -2.99 3.77 -15.55
N LEU A 30 -4.12 4.00 -14.87
CA LEU A 30 -5.31 4.59 -15.47
C LEU A 30 -5.02 5.98 -16.04
N LEU A 31 -4.30 6.83 -15.31
CA LEU A 31 -3.86 8.14 -15.78
C LEU A 31 -2.99 8.05 -17.02
N ILE A 32 -2.01 7.14 -17.05
CA ILE A 32 -1.12 6.95 -18.20
C ILE A 32 -1.93 6.51 -19.42
N SER A 33 -2.80 5.50 -19.29
CA SER A 33 -3.64 5.03 -20.40
C SER A 33 -4.60 6.13 -20.89
N LEU A 34 -5.14 6.94 -19.98
CA LEU A 34 -5.99 8.08 -20.33
C LEU A 34 -5.23 9.18 -21.10
N ILE A 35 -4.02 9.52 -20.66
CA ILE A 35 -3.17 10.51 -21.34
C ILE A 35 -2.79 10.02 -22.73
N LEU A 36 -2.47 8.72 -22.87
CA LEU A 36 -2.13 8.12 -24.16
C LEU A 36 -3.32 8.15 -25.14
N LEU A 37 -4.52 7.87 -24.64
CA LEU A 37 -5.76 8.00 -25.42
C LEU A 37 -5.99 9.45 -25.87
N ILE A 38 -5.96 10.42 -24.96
CA ILE A 38 -6.27 11.83 -25.27
C ILE A 38 -5.24 12.44 -26.22
N LYS A 39 -3.95 12.14 -26.03
CA LYS A 39 -2.86 12.82 -26.74
C LYS A 39 -2.45 12.13 -28.04
N TYR A 40 -2.55 10.80 -28.11
CA TYR A 40 -2.02 10.01 -29.22
C TYR A 40 -3.07 9.14 -29.90
N ASP A 41 -4.34 9.21 -29.48
CA ASP A 41 -5.46 8.41 -30.00
C ASP A 41 -5.19 6.88 -29.93
N ILE A 42 -4.36 6.47 -28.99
CA ILE A 42 -4.04 5.07 -28.74
C ILE A 42 -5.20 4.44 -27.96
N ALA A 43 -5.59 3.23 -28.35
CA ALA A 43 -6.67 2.50 -27.68
C ALA A 43 -6.41 2.39 -26.16
N PHE A 44 -7.47 2.63 -25.38
CA PHE A 44 -7.40 2.49 -23.94
C PHE A 44 -7.26 1.03 -23.55
N GLU A 45 -6.06 0.64 -23.14
CA GLU A 45 -5.77 -0.69 -22.61
C GLU A 45 -5.58 -0.60 -21.10
N PHE A 46 -6.50 -1.23 -20.37
CA PHE A 46 -6.38 -1.52 -18.96
C PHE A 46 -7.02 -2.88 -18.70
N GLY A 47 -6.24 -3.84 -18.21
CA GLY A 47 -6.70 -5.22 -18.10
C GLY A 47 -6.28 -5.93 -16.82
N ILE A 48 -6.60 -7.22 -16.77
CA ILE A 48 -6.26 -8.11 -15.65
C ILE A 48 -4.75 -8.14 -15.40
N HIS A 49 -3.94 -7.97 -16.45
CA HIS A 49 -2.49 -7.93 -16.34
C HIS A 49 -2.00 -6.72 -15.51
N ASP A 50 -2.60 -5.54 -15.69
CA ASP A 50 -2.27 -4.34 -14.91
C ASP A 50 -2.66 -4.48 -13.44
N ILE A 51 -3.81 -5.11 -13.18
CA ILE A 51 -4.28 -5.43 -11.82
C ILE A 51 -3.32 -6.41 -11.14
N CYS A 52 -2.91 -7.47 -11.84
CA CYS A 52 -1.94 -8.43 -11.32
C CYS A 52 -0.57 -7.78 -11.04
N LEU A 53 -0.13 -6.89 -11.92
CA LEU A 53 1.13 -6.17 -11.76
C LEU A 53 1.07 -5.17 -10.60
N ALA A 54 -0.05 -4.48 -10.41
CA ALA A 54 -0.31 -3.65 -9.25
C ALA A 54 -0.30 -4.47 -7.95
N GLY A 55 -0.90 -5.68 -7.96
CA GLY A 55 -0.88 -6.60 -6.83
C GLY A 55 0.53 -7.06 -6.46
N LYS A 56 1.35 -7.46 -7.45
CA LYS A 56 2.76 -7.83 -7.24
C LYS A 56 3.57 -6.66 -6.69
N ALA A 57 3.37 -5.46 -7.21
CA ALA A 57 4.05 -4.27 -6.74
C ALA A 57 3.60 -3.86 -5.32
N ALA A 58 2.32 -4.06 -4.97
CA ALA A 58 1.79 -3.83 -3.62
C ALA A 58 2.48 -4.72 -2.56
N CYS A 59 2.94 -5.92 -2.93
CA CYS A 59 3.71 -6.77 -2.02
C CYS A 59 5.03 -6.10 -1.54
N ILE A 60 5.63 -5.20 -2.32
CA ILE A 60 6.85 -4.46 -1.93
C ILE A 60 6.54 -3.44 -0.81
N TRP A 61 5.29 -2.97 -0.74
CA TRP A 61 4.86 -2.06 0.32
C TRP A 61 4.66 -2.78 1.66
N PHE A 62 4.58 -4.12 1.67
CA PHE A 62 4.38 -4.92 2.87
C PHE A 62 5.60 -4.91 3.80
N PRO A 63 6.85 -5.18 3.32
CA PRO A 63 8.06 -4.97 4.12
C PRO A 63 8.22 -3.54 4.64
N LEU A 64 7.85 -2.56 3.81
CA LEU A 64 7.96 -1.13 4.14
C LEU A 64 6.97 -0.76 5.26
N ALA A 65 5.73 -1.25 5.17
CA ALA A 65 4.74 -1.13 6.22
C ALA A 65 5.18 -1.80 7.52
N LEU A 66 5.78 -3.00 7.45
CA LEU A 66 6.32 -3.71 8.61
C LEU A 66 7.44 -2.92 9.30
N GLY A 67 8.33 -2.32 8.53
CA GLY A 67 9.41 -1.47 9.06
C GLY A 67 8.87 -0.25 9.80
N VAL A 68 7.93 0.48 9.20
CA VAL A 68 7.26 1.64 9.83
C VAL A 68 6.50 1.23 11.08
N TRP A 69 5.79 0.10 11.02
CA TRP A 69 5.06 -0.45 12.16
C TRP A 69 5.99 -0.80 13.33
N CYS A 70 7.14 -1.42 13.06
CA CYS A 70 8.14 -1.72 14.08
C CYS A 70 8.73 -0.45 14.69
N TYR A 71 9.06 0.54 13.87
CA TYR A 71 9.57 1.83 14.34
C TYR A 71 8.59 2.57 15.24
N GLU A 72 7.32 2.65 14.82
CA GLU A 72 6.26 3.29 15.60
C GLU A 72 5.98 2.52 16.91
N CYS A 73 5.98 1.19 16.87
CA CYS A 73 5.86 0.38 18.09
C CYS A 73 7.03 0.65 19.06
N PHE A 74 8.26 0.78 18.55
CA PHE A 74 9.42 1.14 19.37
C PHE A 74 9.26 2.54 19.99
N HIS A 75 8.87 3.54 19.19
CA HIS A 75 8.66 4.92 19.65
C HIS A 75 7.57 5.01 20.73
N TYR A 76 6.51 4.20 20.63
CA TYR A 76 5.46 4.13 21.65
C TYR A 76 5.80 3.22 22.85
N GLY A 77 7.01 2.65 22.93
CA GLY A 77 7.43 1.76 24.01
C GLY A 77 6.65 0.44 24.06
N ILE A 78 6.12 0.01 22.93
CA ILE A 78 5.38 -1.25 22.77
C ILE A 78 6.40 -2.35 22.48
N LYS A 79 6.59 -3.27 23.43
CA LYS A 79 7.43 -4.45 23.23
C LYS A 79 6.73 -5.44 22.28
N ILE A 80 7.30 -5.61 21.09
CA ILE A 80 6.74 -6.45 20.02
C ILE A 80 7.14 -7.92 20.21
N PHE A 81 8.37 -8.16 20.69
CA PHE A 81 8.85 -9.48 21.09
C PHE A 81 8.89 -9.55 22.62
N GLY A 82 8.44 -10.68 23.17
CA GLY A 82 8.17 -10.84 24.60
C GLY A 82 9.39 -10.60 25.51
N LYS A 83 9.11 -9.90 26.61
CA LYS A 83 10.00 -9.37 27.67
C LYS A 83 11.14 -8.45 27.23
#